data_AF-A0A7V4NN23-F1
#
_entry.id   AF-A0A7V4NN23-F1
#
_cell.length_a   1.000
_cell.length_b   1.000
_cell.length_c   1.000
_cell.angle_alpha   90.00
_cell.angle_beta   90.00
_cell.angle_gamma   90.00
#
_symmetry.space_group_name_H-M   'P 1'
#
loop_
_entity.id
_entity.type
_entity.pdbx_description
1 polymer ?
#
loop_
_entity_poly.entity_id
_entity_poly.type
_entity_poly.pdbx_seq_one_letter_code
_entity_poly.pdbx_strand_id
1 'polypeptide(L)'
;MGDDPLDRTIAESLQEAAAEAQRALEAETRLRRALVGMRVRARHDLPASAGALELDPHTPGGLVPGDWAAMVEAVGAAVRAGQELRIDSIRLRWQVIEVRFRPAASSRAVATIHLRFGGAVPLPYLEPAALLRALRAIVLLPTEPGDGANPRGDR
;
A
#
# COMPACT_ATOMS: atom_id res chain seq x y z
N MET A 1 -1.41 -47.64 -18.59
CA MET A 1 -1.47 -46.17 -18.44
C MET A 1 -1.19 -45.90 -16.98
N GLY A 2 0.08 -45.70 -16.63
CA GLY A 2 0.46 -45.36 -15.27
C GLY A 2 0.47 -43.85 -15.15
N ASP A 3 -0.19 -43.33 -14.13
CA ASP A 3 0.01 -41.97 -13.63
C ASP A 3 1.53 -41.77 -13.43
N ASP A 4 2.16 -40.97 -14.28
CA ASP A 4 3.57 -40.66 -14.13
C ASP A 4 3.72 -39.76 -12.89
N PRO A 5 4.57 -40.11 -11.90
CA PRO A 5 4.74 -39.29 -10.70
C PRO A 5 5.14 -37.85 -11.02
N LEU A 6 5.77 -37.61 -12.18
CA LEU A 6 6.09 -36.27 -12.68
C LEU A 6 4.86 -35.45 -13.06
N ASP A 7 3.86 -36.07 -13.71
CA ASP A 7 2.60 -35.40 -14.08
C ASP A 7 1.80 -34.97 -12.83
N ARG A 8 1.84 -35.79 -11.78
CA ARG A 8 1.22 -35.48 -10.50
C ARG A 8 1.89 -34.30 -9.80
N THR A 9 3.22 -34.26 -9.74
CA THR A 9 3.97 -33.15 -9.12
C THR A 9 3.75 -31.83 -9.87
N ILE A 10 3.66 -31.87 -11.20
CA ILE A 10 3.35 -30.68 -12.01
C ILE A 10 1.93 -30.18 -11.70
N ALA A 11 0.95 -31.09 -11.65
CA ALA A 11 -0.42 -30.74 -11.34
C ALA A 11 -0.57 -30.13 -9.92
N GLU A 12 0.12 -30.69 -8.93
CA GLU A 12 0.13 -30.18 -7.55
C GLU A 12 0.77 -28.78 -7.49
N SER A 13 1.91 -28.57 -8.14
CA SER A 13 2.60 -27.27 -8.19
C SER A 13 1.73 -26.18 -8.87
N LEU A 14 1.01 -26.53 -9.94
CA LEU A 14 0.10 -25.61 -10.62
C LEU A 14 -1.11 -25.25 -9.75
N GLN A 15 -1.66 -26.20 -8.98
CA GLN A 15 -2.75 -25.93 -8.04
C GLN A 15 -2.31 -24.99 -6.91
N GLU A 16 -1.11 -25.19 -6.36
CA GLU A 16 -0.55 -24.32 -5.33
C GLU A 16 -0.35 -22.88 -5.85
N ALA A 17 0.25 -22.73 -7.04
CA ALA A 17 0.44 -21.44 -7.67
C ALA A 17 -0.90 -20.73 -7.96
N ALA A 18 -1.92 -21.47 -8.42
CA ALA A 18 -3.26 -20.93 -8.64
C ALA A 18 -3.92 -20.47 -7.33
N ALA A 19 -3.78 -21.24 -6.26
CA ALA A 19 -4.31 -20.90 -4.94
C ALA A 19 -3.61 -19.68 -4.33
N GLU A 20 -2.30 -19.51 -4.57
CA GLU A 20 -1.57 -18.32 -4.17
C GLU A 20 -1.99 -17.07 -4.97
N ALA A 21 -2.13 -17.21 -6.30
CA ALA A 21 -2.60 -16.13 -7.16
C ALA A 21 -4.02 -15.66 -6.78
N GLN A 22 -4.91 -16.60 -6.45
CA GLN A 22 -6.26 -16.28 -5.98
C GLN A 22 -6.23 -15.51 -4.65
N ARG A 23 -5.43 -15.96 -3.68
CA ARG A 23 -5.25 -15.24 -2.41
C ARG A 23 -4.70 -13.83 -2.62
N ALA A 24 -3.80 -13.66 -3.59
CA ALA A 24 -3.22 -12.35 -3.89
C ALA A 24 -4.26 -11.39 -4.47
N LEU A 25 -5.10 -11.89 -5.38
CA LEU A 25 -6.20 -11.13 -5.97
C LEU A 25 -7.25 -10.72 -4.93
N GLU A 26 -7.59 -11.62 -4.01
CA GLU A 26 -8.53 -11.33 -2.92
C GLU A 26 -7.97 -10.27 -1.96
N ALA A 27 -6.69 -10.39 -1.58
CA ALA A 27 -6.02 -9.40 -0.75
C ALA A 27 -5.96 -8.03 -1.43
N GLU A 28 -5.58 -7.99 -2.72
CA GLU A 28 -5.59 -6.75 -3.51
C GLU A 28 -6.99 -6.14 -3.56
N THR A 29 -8.02 -6.94 -3.84
CA THR A 29 -9.40 -6.47 -3.95
C THR A 29 -9.88 -5.89 -2.62
N ARG A 30 -9.58 -6.54 -1.50
CA ARG A 30 -9.89 -6.06 -0.15
C ARG A 30 -9.22 -4.72 0.13
N LEU A 31 -7.93 -4.59 -0.15
CA LEU A 31 -7.19 -3.34 0.03
C LEU A 31 -7.74 -2.21 -0.84
N ARG A 32 -7.99 -2.50 -2.12
CA ARG A 32 -8.56 -1.52 -3.05
C ARG A 32 -9.91 -1.03 -2.57
N ARG A 33 -10.79 -1.94 -2.13
CA ARG A 33 -12.12 -1.59 -1.60
C ARG A 33 -12.04 -0.71 -0.36
N ALA A 34 -11.07 -0.96 0.51
CA ALA A 34 -10.93 -0.24 1.77
C ALA A 34 -10.25 1.13 1.61
N LEU A 35 -9.30 1.27 0.69
CA LEU A 35 -8.35 2.39 0.69
C LEU A 35 -8.41 3.27 -0.57
N VAL A 36 -8.82 2.74 -1.73
CA VAL A 36 -8.92 3.57 -2.93
C VAL A 36 -10.02 4.61 -2.75
N GLY A 37 -9.70 5.86 -3.03
CA GLY A 37 -10.57 7.00 -2.75
C GLY A 37 -10.25 7.73 -1.45
N MET A 38 -9.50 7.12 -0.53
CA MET A 38 -9.11 7.74 0.72
C MET A 38 -8.23 8.97 0.46
N ARG A 39 -8.55 10.07 1.15
CA ARG A 39 -7.74 11.29 1.14
C ARG A 39 -6.71 11.21 2.26
N VAL A 40 -5.46 11.50 1.95
CA VAL A 40 -4.34 11.56 2.90
C VAL A 40 -3.56 12.85 2.65
N ARG A 41 -2.72 13.27 3.58
CA ARG A 41 -1.80 14.40 3.37
C ARG A 41 -0.36 13.92 3.37
N ALA A 42 0.49 14.47 2.51
CA ALA A 42 1.91 14.14 2.58
C ALA A 42 2.52 14.68 3.88
N ARG A 43 3.33 13.87 4.56
CA ARG A 43 4.01 14.26 5.81
C ARG A 43 5.31 15.02 5.52
N HIS A 44 5.97 14.68 4.42
CA HIS A 44 7.24 15.25 3.99
C HIS A 44 7.19 15.58 2.50
N ASP A 45 8.11 16.44 2.05
CA ASP A 45 8.35 16.64 0.63
C ASP A 45 8.88 15.33 0.02
N LEU A 46 8.22 14.85 -1.04
CA LEU A 46 8.67 13.72 -1.83
C LEU A 46 9.07 14.23 -3.21
N PRO A 47 10.36 14.16 -3.60
CA PRO A 47 10.75 14.51 -4.96
C PRO A 47 10.15 13.50 -5.96
N ALA A 48 10.15 13.89 -7.23
CA ALA A 48 9.68 13.08 -8.35
C ALA A 48 10.40 11.71 -8.48
N SER A 49 11.61 11.63 -7.95
CA SER A 49 12.32 10.39 -7.69
C SER A 49 13.12 10.57 -6.41
N ALA A 50 12.65 9.97 -5.31
CA ALA A 50 13.47 9.82 -4.11
C ALA A 50 14.05 8.41 -4.11
N GLY A 51 15.31 8.31 -3.66
CA GLY A 51 15.91 7.03 -3.34
C GLY A 51 15.07 6.28 -2.31
N ALA A 52 15.28 4.97 -2.30
CA ALA A 52 14.73 4.07 -1.31
C ALA A 52 14.89 4.62 0.12
N LEU A 53 13.77 4.92 0.78
CA LEU A 53 13.71 5.16 2.22
C LEU A 53 13.44 3.83 2.89
N GLU A 54 14.40 3.34 3.66
CA GLU A 54 14.18 2.17 4.51
C GLU A 54 13.25 2.56 5.67
N LEU A 55 12.13 1.86 5.81
CA LEU A 55 11.30 1.95 7.00
C LEU A 55 11.79 0.92 7.99
N ASP A 56 12.22 1.42 9.15
CA ASP A 56 12.53 0.58 10.29
C ASP A 56 11.21 -0.02 10.84
N PRO A 57 11.03 -1.35 10.78
CA PRO A 57 9.86 -2.03 11.33
C PRO A 57 9.71 -1.83 12.85
N HIS A 58 10.77 -1.40 13.56
CA HIS A 58 10.77 -1.14 15.00
C HIS A 58 10.30 0.27 15.39
N THR A 59 9.93 1.13 14.44
CA THR A 59 9.33 2.43 14.76
C THR A 59 8.06 2.19 15.61
N PRO A 60 7.92 2.74 16.83
CA PRO A 60 6.79 2.42 17.71
C PRO A 60 5.45 2.73 17.03
N GLY A 61 4.72 1.65 16.69
CA GLY A 61 3.52 1.66 15.83
C GLY A 61 3.64 0.80 14.54
N GLY A 62 4.82 0.24 14.27
CA GLY A 62 5.22 -0.57 13.12
C GLY A 62 4.77 -2.04 13.12
N LEU A 63 4.98 -2.70 11.98
CA LEU A 63 4.47 -4.02 11.60
C LEU A 63 5.26 -5.16 12.22
N VAL A 64 4.66 -6.03 13.07
CA VAL A 64 5.17 -7.40 13.31
C VAL A 64 4.15 -8.36 13.96
N PRO A 65 4.29 -9.72 13.88
CA PRO A 65 5.55 -10.52 13.84
C PRO A 65 5.77 -11.40 12.58
N GLY A 66 6.95 -11.52 11.94
CA GLY A 66 8.34 -11.12 12.26
C GLY A 66 9.00 -10.19 11.23
N ASP A 67 10.04 -9.47 11.66
CA ASP A 67 10.57 -8.20 11.15
C ASP A 67 10.70 -8.04 9.63
N TRP A 68 9.68 -7.41 9.01
CA TRP A 68 9.73 -7.03 7.61
C TRP A 68 10.30 -5.62 7.43
N ALA A 69 11.53 -5.51 6.95
CA ALA A 69 12.02 -4.24 6.41
C ALA A 69 11.21 -3.87 5.17
N ALA A 70 10.62 -2.66 5.17
CA ALA A 70 9.90 -2.14 4.02
C ALA A 70 10.70 -1.00 3.40
N MET A 71 11.16 -1.18 2.16
CA MET A 71 11.83 -0.12 1.42
C MET A 71 10.80 0.67 0.62
N VAL A 72 10.74 1.98 0.87
CA VAL A 72 9.83 2.93 0.24
C VAL A 72 10.54 3.63 -0.88
N GLU A 73 10.07 3.46 -2.11
CA GLU A 73 10.57 4.23 -3.25
C GLU A 73 9.45 5.14 -3.75
N ALA A 74 9.72 6.45 -3.84
CA ALA A 74 8.80 7.41 -4.44
C ALA A 74 9.19 7.66 -5.90
N VAL A 75 8.25 7.40 -6.80
CA VAL A 75 8.42 7.50 -8.25
C VAL A 75 7.27 8.31 -8.84
N GLY A 76 7.56 9.27 -9.71
CA GLY A 76 6.54 10.02 -10.46
C GLY A 76 6.55 11.50 -10.14
N ALA A 77 5.39 12.08 -9.85
CA ALA A 77 5.31 13.52 -9.58
C ALA A 77 5.85 13.87 -8.18
N ALA A 78 6.52 15.03 -8.07
CA ALA A 78 6.89 15.56 -6.76
C ALA A 78 5.63 15.94 -5.95
N VAL A 79 5.68 15.64 -4.66
CA VAL A 79 4.64 15.95 -3.68
C VAL A 79 5.23 16.85 -2.61
N ARG A 80 4.51 17.89 -2.22
CA ARG A 80 4.91 18.76 -1.11
C ARG A 80 4.32 18.31 0.21
N ALA A 81 5.03 18.51 1.30
CA ALA A 81 4.51 18.33 2.65
C ALA A 81 3.20 19.13 2.83
N GLY A 82 2.22 18.51 3.51
CA GLY A 82 0.89 19.06 3.70
C GLY A 82 -0.05 18.96 2.49
N GLN A 83 0.46 18.61 1.31
CA GLN A 83 -0.37 18.46 0.10
C GLN A 83 -1.38 17.33 0.27
N GLU A 84 -2.63 17.59 -0.09
CA GLU A 84 -3.68 16.58 -0.10
C GLU A 84 -3.54 15.67 -1.32
N LEU A 85 -3.57 14.37 -1.05
CA LEU A 85 -3.47 13.28 -2.00
C LEU A 85 -4.69 12.38 -1.86
N ARG A 86 -5.09 11.76 -2.95
CA ARG A 86 -6.07 10.68 -2.96
C ARG A 86 -5.39 9.40 -3.38
N ILE A 87 -5.64 8.29 -2.68
CA ILE A 87 -5.22 6.96 -3.15
C ILE A 87 -6.05 6.63 -4.39
N ASP A 88 -5.37 6.52 -5.53
CA ASP A 88 -5.95 6.30 -6.86
C ASP A 88 -6.01 4.80 -7.20
N SER A 89 -4.93 4.08 -6.90
CA SER A 89 -4.88 2.63 -7.08
C SER A 89 -3.89 1.97 -6.12
N ILE A 90 -4.17 0.70 -5.83
CA ILE A 90 -3.26 -0.19 -5.12
C ILE A 90 -3.07 -1.42 -6.00
N ARG A 91 -1.84 -1.88 -6.15
CA ARG A 91 -1.49 -3.11 -6.86
C ARG A 91 -0.53 -3.95 -6.03
N LEU A 92 -0.76 -5.25 -6.01
CA LEU A 92 0.14 -6.21 -5.36
C LEU A 92 0.97 -6.87 -6.46
N ARG A 93 2.28 -6.79 -6.31
CA ARG A 93 3.27 -7.28 -7.26
C ARG A 93 4.34 -8.03 -6.49
N TRP A 94 4.17 -9.34 -6.30
CA TRP A 94 5.11 -10.12 -5.49
C TRP A 94 5.52 -9.38 -4.20
N GLN A 95 6.82 -9.25 -3.92
CA GLN A 95 7.44 -8.50 -2.84
C GLN A 95 7.16 -6.98 -2.80
N VAL A 96 6.32 -6.45 -3.68
CA VAL A 96 6.06 -5.00 -3.83
C VAL A 96 4.57 -4.69 -3.73
N ILE A 97 4.22 -3.71 -2.91
CA ILE A 97 2.91 -3.05 -2.95
C ILE A 97 3.10 -1.69 -3.61
N GLU A 98 2.43 -1.48 -4.73
CA GLU A 98 2.40 -0.20 -5.44
C GLU A 98 1.17 0.57 -5.00
N VAL A 99 1.36 1.76 -4.44
CA VAL A 99 0.29 2.69 -4.07
C VAL A 99 0.44 3.96 -4.90
N ARG A 100 -0.57 4.24 -5.72
CA ARG A 100 -0.60 5.44 -6.56
C ARG A 100 -1.47 6.49 -5.90
N PHE A 101 -0.94 7.70 -5.84
CA PHE A 101 -1.55 8.88 -5.28
C PHE A 101 -1.78 9.90 -6.39
N ARG A 102 -2.96 10.51 -6.36
CA ARG A 102 -3.30 11.66 -7.20
C ARG A 102 -3.44 12.90 -6.32
N PRO A 103 -2.70 13.99 -6.58
CA PRO A 103 -2.95 15.28 -5.95
C PRO A 103 -4.41 15.72 -6.11
N ALA A 104 -5.02 16.22 -5.03
CA ALA A 104 -6.39 16.76 -5.11
C ALA A 104 -6.49 17.95 -6.08
N ALA A 105 -5.44 18.78 -6.15
CA ALA A 105 -5.39 19.98 -6.98
C ALA A 105 -4.95 19.74 -8.43
N SER A 106 -4.44 18.54 -8.78
CA SER A 106 -3.91 18.26 -10.13
C SER A 106 -4.35 16.88 -10.61
N SER A 107 -5.11 16.86 -11.70
CA SER A 107 -5.66 15.63 -12.28
C SER A 107 -4.64 14.79 -13.08
N ARG A 108 -3.45 15.34 -13.37
CA ARG A 108 -2.43 14.68 -14.23
C ARG A 108 -1.23 14.13 -13.47
N ALA A 109 -0.89 14.71 -12.32
CA ALA A 109 0.25 14.25 -11.54
C ALA A 109 -0.11 12.95 -10.81
N VAL A 110 0.74 11.93 -10.92
CA VAL A 110 0.61 10.71 -10.13
C VAL A 110 1.93 10.47 -9.41
N ALA A 111 1.86 10.44 -8.09
CA ALA A 111 2.96 10.01 -7.25
C ALA A 111 2.75 8.54 -6.93
N THR A 112 3.76 7.72 -7.13
CA THR A 112 3.71 6.28 -6.88
C THR A 112 4.66 5.96 -5.76
N ILE A 113 4.20 5.18 -4.79
CA ILE A 113 5.02 4.66 -3.71
C ILE A 113 5.10 3.14 -3.87
N HIS A 114 6.32 2.62 -3.94
CA HIS A 114 6.58 1.19 -3.87
C HIS A 114 6.98 0.83 -2.44
N LEU A 115 6.28 -0.11 -1.83
CA LEU A 115 6.66 -0.72 -0.56
C LEU A 115 7.23 -2.10 -0.85
N ARG A 116 8.54 -2.27 -0.71
CA ARG A 116 9.24 -3.53 -0.99
C ARG A 116 9.52 -4.28 0.31
N PHE A 117 9.09 -5.53 0.41
CA PHE A 117 9.25 -6.37 1.59
C PHE A 117 10.42 -7.35 1.40
N GLY A 118 11.22 -7.57 2.44
CA GLY A 118 12.39 -8.48 2.44
C GLY A 118 12.08 -9.98 2.24
N GLY A 119 10.83 -10.35 1.93
CA GLY A 119 10.39 -11.72 1.65
C GLY A 119 8.99 -11.74 1.02
N ALA A 120 8.47 -12.93 0.71
CA ALA A 120 7.13 -13.06 0.12
C ALA A 120 6.09 -12.34 0.98
N VAL A 121 5.26 -11.49 0.35
CA VAL A 121 4.21 -10.75 1.04
C VAL A 121 3.24 -11.78 1.63
N PRO A 122 3.10 -11.87 2.96
CA PRO A 122 2.26 -12.89 3.52
C PRO A 122 0.82 -12.38 3.43
N LEU A 123 0.17 -12.71 2.31
CA LEU A 123 -1.16 -12.28 1.88
C LEU A 123 -2.25 -12.29 2.97
N PRO A 124 -2.36 -13.31 3.85
CA PRO A 124 -3.35 -13.31 4.92
C PRO A 124 -3.15 -12.20 5.96
N TYR A 125 -1.97 -11.58 6.04
CA TYR A 125 -1.66 -10.49 6.96
C TYR A 125 -1.66 -9.12 6.28
N LEU A 126 -1.90 -9.08 4.97
CA LEU A 126 -2.00 -7.85 4.19
C LEU A 126 -3.37 -7.18 4.38
N GLU A 127 -3.63 -6.74 5.59
CA GLU A 127 -4.84 -6.04 5.99
C GLU A 127 -4.73 -4.53 5.70
N PRO A 128 -5.85 -3.82 5.44
CA PRO A 128 -5.83 -2.38 5.20
C PRO A 128 -5.12 -1.58 6.30
N ALA A 129 -5.31 -1.98 7.56
CA ALA A 129 -4.66 -1.33 8.70
C ALA A 129 -3.13 -1.50 8.69
N ALA A 130 -2.64 -2.67 8.26
CA ALA A 130 -1.21 -2.94 8.14
C ALA A 130 -0.57 -2.04 7.07
N LEU A 131 -1.21 -1.93 5.90
CA LEU A 131 -0.74 -1.05 4.82
C LEU A 131 -0.79 0.43 5.23
N LEU A 132 -1.87 0.88 5.88
CA LEU A 132 -1.96 2.25 6.37
C LEU A 132 -0.86 2.56 7.40
N ARG A 133 -0.56 1.64 8.32
CA ARG A 133 0.55 1.82 9.28
C ARG A 133 1.88 2.00 8.57
N ALA A 134 2.19 1.18 7.55
CA ALA A 134 3.40 1.35 6.75
C ALA A 134 3.44 2.73 6.06
N LEU A 135 2.30 3.18 5.52
CA LEU A 135 2.19 4.47 4.84
C LEU A 135 2.31 5.67 5.81
N ARG A 136 2.09 5.52 7.12
CA ARG A 136 2.14 6.63 8.11
C ARG A 136 3.52 7.30 8.24
N ALA A 137 4.58 6.63 7.81
CA ALA A 137 5.89 7.25 7.70
C ALA A 137 5.91 8.40 6.68
N ILE A 138 5.05 8.33 5.66
CA ILE A 138 5.10 9.19 4.47
C ILE A 138 3.86 10.06 4.34
N VAL A 139 2.71 9.57 4.79
CA VAL A 139 1.43 10.27 4.72
C VAL A 139 0.77 10.38 6.10
N LEU A 140 0.13 11.50 6.35
CA LEU A 140 -0.81 11.71 7.44
C LEU A 140 -2.17 11.16 7.00
N LEU A 141 -2.73 10.29 7.83
CA LEU A 141 -4.10 9.82 7.68
C LEU A 141 -5.06 10.97 8.04
N PRO A 142 -6.23 11.05 7.40
CA PRO A 142 -7.26 11.98 7.82
C PRO A 142 -7.68 11.57 9.24
N THR A 143 -7.30 12.37 10.23
CA THR A 143 -7.78 12.22 11.60
C THR A 143 -9.24 12.65 11.62
N GLU A 144 -10.15 11.72 11.30
CA GLU A 144 -11.60 11.88 11.34
C GLU A 144 -12.11 13.03 10.43
N PRO A 145 -13.40 13.07 10.07
CA PRO A 145 -13.94 14.23 9.38
C PRO A 145 -13.72 15.47 10.24
N GLY A 146 -13.03 16.46 9.68
CA GLY A 146 -13.06 17.81 10.21
C GLY A 146 -14.51 18.19 10.47
N ASP A 147 -14.79 18.43 11.73
CA ASP A 147 -16.02 18.95 12.28
C ASP A 147 -16.47 20.16 11.44
N GLY A 148 -17.34 19.86 10.48
CA GLY A 148 -18.09 20.82 9.70
C GLY A 148 -19.45 21.03 10.34
N ALA A 149 -19.48 21.54 11.57
CA ALA A 149 -20.66 22.16 12.17
C ALA A 149 -20.18 23.06 13.32
N ASN A 150 -19.79 24.32 13.09
CA ASN A 150 -20.81 25.37 13.06
C ASN A 150 -20.26 26.70 12.49
N PRO A 151 -20.63 27.12 11.26
CA PRO A 151 -20.56 28.51 10.86
C PRO A 151 -21.93 29.17 11.07
N ARG A 152 -22.34 29.39 12.32
CA ARG A 152 -23.35 30.41 12.74
C ARG A 152 -23.58 30.38 14.25
N GLY A 153 -23.23 31.48 14.91
CA GLY A 153 -23.59 31.77 16.29
C GLY A 153 -23.09 33.15 16.74
N ASP A 154 -22.97 34.10 15.80
CA ASP A 154 -22.83 35.53 16.11
C ASP A 154 -24.21 36.17 15.90
N ARG A 155 -25.01 36.15 16.96
CA ARG A 155 -26.01 37.15 17.37
C ARG A 155 -26.85 36.68 18.55
#